data_AF-A0A943FL86-F1
#
_entry.id   AF-A0A943FL86-F1
#
_cell.length_a   1.000
_cell.length_b   1.000
_cell.length_c   1.000
_cell.angle_alpha   90.00
_cell.angle_beta   90.00
_cell.angle_gamma   90.00
#
_symmetry.space_group_name_H-M   'P 1'
#
loop_
_entity.id
_entity.type
_entity.pdbx_description
1 polymer ?
#
loop_
_entity_poly.entity_id
_entity_poly.type
_entity_poly.pdbx_seq_one_letter_code
_entity_poly.pdbx_strand_id
1 'polypeptide(L)'
;MWNRKKIQAKWSYFRAQRLQPTGNFTEFVVRVYYAVLACCMEGDGRSCPIGQVRNRRLSRFVYRGIYDRPDHDYDMVLEDCKRNLLQMGYLHLSEDGMRIFVDRPLDFLLEGEHERYLSMARETFCLPSAQAPKKSPGVPVDLICPECGGKMVLRRGTYGVFFGCSHFPRCRCTMPLAEGTFRLLQTNGMALYAVSRPCWKCGQPLRVRSYFPYFDLLQWLPGAEELLQPLEAIRLSIFPQLDAYLERHCDNIAERYSKKAGFSYVANLCPRCDMLQGSQMTLNEVCAALHTAAQTGTLSQYVEEYIPLTADIFSPEEWRDAVEYLMDI
;
A
#
# COMPACT_ATOMS: atom_id res chain seq x y z
N MET A 1 7.19 -7.77 35.16
CA MET A 1 5.97 -7.07 35.62
C MET A 1 6.37 -5.89 36.49
N TRP A 2 5.64 -4.77 36.48
CA TRP A 2 5.95 -3.61 37.33
C TRP A 2 5.50 -3.83 38.77
N ASN A 3 6.21 -3.24 39.74
CA ASN A 3 5.77 -3.22 41.14
C ASN A 3 4.66 -2.16 41.36
N ARG A 4 3.93 -2.28 42.47
CA ARG A 4 2.78 -1.40 42.79
C ARG A 4 3.15 0.09 42.84
N LYS A 5 4.34 0.43 43.35
CA LYS A 5 4.84 1.82 43.39
C LYS A 5 5.03 2.40 41.98
N LYS A 6 5.58 1.62 41.05
CA LYS A 6 5.82 2.02 39.66
C LYS A 6 4.51 2.19 38.89
N ILE A 7 3.54 1.30 39.09
CA ILE A 7 2.19 1.43 38.51
C ILE A 7 1.53 2.73 38.99
N GLN A 8 1.56 3.00 40.30
CA GLN A 8 0.98 4.21 40.87
C GLN A 8 1.64 5.48 40.31
N ALA A 9 2.98 5.49 40.19
CA ALA A 9 3.71 6.61 39.61
C ALA A 9 3.30 6.85 38.14
N LYS A 10 3.07 5.80 37.35
CA LYS A 10 2.63 5.92 35.97
C LYS A 10 1.19 6.44 35.84
N TRP A 11 0.26 5.99 36.71
CA TRP A 11 -1.08 6.58 36.78
C TRP A 11 -1.02 8.08 37.07
N SER A 12 -0.22 8.49 38.06
CA SER A 12 -0.03 9.91 38.38
C SER A 12 0.52 10.69 37.19
N TYR A 13 1.48 10.13 36.45
CA TYR A 13 2.01 10.74 35.22
C TYR A 13 0.92 10.94 34.16
N PHE A 14 0.12 9.92 33.83
CA PHE A 14 -0.93 10.07 32.82
C PHE A 14 -2.00 11.08 33.25
N ARG A 15 -2.40 11.08 34.52
CA ARG A 15 -3.34 12.07 35.05
C ARG A 15 -2.80 13.50 34.93
N ALA A 16 -1.54 13.72 35.31
CA ALA A 16 -0.91 15.03 35.16
C ALA A 16 -0.84 15.47 33.70
N GLN A 17 -0.50 14.56 32.78
CA GLN A 17 -0.41 14.84 31.35
C GLN A 17 -1.76 15.10 30.67
N ARG A 18 -2.88 14.62 31.20
CA ARG A 18 -4.21 15.03 30.72
C ARG A 18 -4.51 16.48 31.07
N LEU A 19 -4.07 16.95 32.25
CA LEU A 19 -4.28 18.33 32.68
C LEU A 19 -3.30 19.31 32.02
N GLN A 20 -2.04 18.91 31.88
CA GLN A 20 -0.96 19.74 31.32
C GLN A 20 -0.07 18.88 30.41
N PRO A 21 -0.38 18.79 29.10
CA PRO A 21 0.37 17.96 28.17
C PRO A 21 1.78 18.51 27.93
N THR A 22 2.80 17.66 28.06
CA THR A 22 4.19 17.99 27.67
C THR A 22 4.64 17.19 26.43
N GLY A 23 3.72 16.46 25.79
CA GLY A 23 3.96 15.64 24.60
C GLY A 23 2.78 14.71 24.28
N ASN A 24 2.93 13.90 23.24
CA ASN A 24 1.83 13.08 22.71
C ASN A 24 1.75 11.65 23.28
N PHE A 25 2.69 11.24 24.15
CA PHE A 25 2.74 9.84 24.60
C PHE A 25 1.45 9.39 25.33
N THR A 26 0.94 10.20 26.24
CA THR A 26 -0.33 9.92 26.94
C THR A 26 -1.51 9.84 25.97
N GLU A 27 -1.50 10.68 24.94
CA GLU A 27 -2.51 10.65 23.86
C GLU A 27 -2.46 9.31 23.09
N PHE A 28 -1.27 8.82 22.76
CA PHE A 28 -1.11 7.52 22.10
C PHE A 28 -1.62 6.38 22.97
N VAL A 29 -1.32 6.37 24.27
CA VAL A 29 -1.83 5.35 25.20
C VAL A 29 -3.35 5.32 25.23
N VAL A 30 -3.99 6.49 25.30
CA VAL A 30 -5.46 6.60 25.27
C VAL A 30 -6.00 6.06 23.95
N ARG A 31 -5.46 6.51 22.81
CA ARG A 31 -5.94 6.07 21.50
C ARG A 31 -5.70 4.57 21.26
N VAL A 32 -4.58 4.01 21.72
CA VAL A 32 -4.31 2.57 21.66
C VAL A 32 -5.36 1.80 22.45
N TYR A 33 -5.69 2.23 23.68
CA TYR A 33 -6.74 1.62 24.48
C TYR A 33 -8.09 1.61 23.74
N TYR A 34 -8.53 2.74 23.18
CA TYR A 34 -9.81 2.81 22.48
C TYR A 34 -9.81 2.03 21.15
N ALA A 35 -8.66 1.92 20.48
CA ALA A 35 -8.54 1.06 19.31
C ALA A 35 -8.66 -0.42 19.66
N VAL A 36 -8.03 -0.86 20.75
CA VAL A 36 -8.20 -2.24 21.27
C VAL A 36 -9.64 -2.48 21.71
N LEU A 37 -10.23 -1.53 22.44
CA LEU A 37 -11.63 -1.61 22.86
C LEU A 37 -12.56 -1.75 21.65
N ALA A 38 -12.34 -0.98 20.59
CA ALA A 38 -13.16 -1.10 19.39
C ALA A 38 -12.98 -2.45 18.67
N CYS A 39 -11.77 -3.02 18.66
CA CYS A 39 -11.56 -4.39 18.17
C CYS A 39 -12.35 -5.41 19.02
N CYS A 40 -12.39 -5.24 20.35
CA CYS A 40 -13.21 -6.07 21.24
C CYS A 40 -14.71 -5.89 20.98
N MET A 41 -15.15 -4.67 20.67
CA MET A 41 -16.55 -4.35 20.35
C MET A 41 -17.03 -4.96 19.02
N GLU A 42 -16.14 -5.11 18.02
CA GLU A 42 -16.44 -5.87 16.80
C GLU A 42 -16.59 -7.39 17.05
N GLY A 43 -15.98 -7.89 18.14
CA GLY A 43 -16.01 -9.29 18.56
C GLY A 43 -17.23 -9.64 19.42
N ASP A 44 -16.97 -10.19 20.61
CA ASP A 44 -18.02 -10.56 21.58
C ASP A 44 -18.40 -9.40 22.54
N GLY A 45 -17.85 -8.20 22.30
CA GLY A 45 -18.09 -7.01 23.11
C GLY A 45 -17.22 -6.91 24.38
N ARG A 46 -16.43 -7.94 24.70
CA ARG A 46 -15.58 -7.99 25.90
C ARG A 46 -14.12 -8.34 25.60
N SER A 47 -13.87 -9.03 24.49
CA SER A 47 -12.56 -9.49 24.07
C SER A 47 -12.43 -9.60 22.56
N CYS A 48 -11.21 -9.63 22.04
CA CYS A 48 -10.94 -9.98 20.65
C CYS A 48 -9.69 -10.89 20.52
N PRO A 49 -9.57 -11.64 19.42
CA PRO A 49 -8.33 -12.36 19.09
C PRO A 49 -7.15 -11.39 18.97
N ILE A 50 -5.99 -11.77 19.51
CA ILE A 50 -4.78 -10.93 19.49
C ILE A 50 -4.37 -10.55 18.06
N GLY A 51 -4.64 -11.43 17.08
CA GLY A 51 -4.41 -11.20 15.66
C GLY A 51 -5.22 -10.04 15.06
N GLN A 52 -6.27 -9.56 15.73
CA GLN A 52 -7.02 -8.36 15.34
C GLN A 52 -6.36 -7.06 15.82
N VAL A 53 -5.48 -7.13 16.82
CA VAL A 53 -4.82 -5.99 17.49
C VAL A 53 -3.40 -5.78 16.95
N ARG A 54 -3.26 -5.80 15.62
CA ARG A 54 -2.00 -5.58 14.91
C ARG A 54 -1.64 -4.10 14.84
N ASN A 55 -0.38 -3.75 15.06
CA ASN A 55 0.08 -2.35 15.05
C ASN A 55 -0.28 -1.59 13.79
N ARG A 56 -0.06 -2.19 12.60
CA ARG A 56 -0.46 -1.60 11.31
C ARG A 56 -1.95 -1.22 11.23
N ARG A 57 -2.83 -1.93 11.94
CA ARG A 57 -4.26 -1.62 12.02
C ARG A 57 -4.54 -0.48 13.00
N LEU A 58 -3.82 -0.42 14.12
CA LEU A 58 -4.00 0.60 15.15
C LEU A 58 -3.37 1.95 14.77
N SER A 59 -2.23 1.91 14.06
CA SER A 59 -1.40 3.08 13.77
C SER A 59 -2.19 4.22 13.12
N ARG A 60 -3.02 3.90 12.13
CA ARG A 60 -3.88 4.89 11.44
C ARG A 60 -4.77 5.68 12.40
N PHE A 61 -5.39 5.02 13.38
CA PHE A 61 -6.23 5.69 14.38
C PHE A 61 -5.39 6.47 15.40
N VAL A 62 -4.35 5.82 15.92
CA VAL A 62 -3.51 6.37 16.98
C VAL A 62 -2.82 7.65 16.53
N TYR A 63 -2.35 7.70 15.30
CA TYR A 63 -1.59 8.83 14.74
C TYR A 63 -2.48 9.88 14.03
N ARG A 64 -3.78 9.60 13.85
CA ARG A 64 -4.72 10.46 13.10
C ARG A 64 -4.69 11.92 13.58
N GLY A 65 -4.27 12.83 12.71
CA GLY A 65 -4.23 14.27 12.99
C GLY A 65 -3.17 14.71 13.99
N ILE A 66 -2.26 13.81 14.38
CA ILE A 66 -1.07 14.12 15.19
C ILE A 66 0.17 14.15 14.29
N TYR A 67 0.28 13.18 13.38
CA TYR A 67 1.33 13.12 12.36
C TYR A 67 0.72 12.74 11.00
N ASP A 68 1.27 13.30 9.91
CA ASP A 68 0.81 13.02 8.54
C ASP A 68 1.15 11.60 8.08
N ARG A 69 2.25 11.03 8.61
CA ARG A 69 2.66 9.63 8.43
C ARG A 69 3.25 9.08 9.73
N PRO A 70 3.07 7.79 10.05
CA PRO A 70 3.81 7.14 11.13
C PRO A 70 5.31 7.19 10.80
N ASP A 71 6.14 7.60 11.75
CA ASP A 71 7.60 7.53 11.65
C ASP A 71 8.09 6.07 11.67
N HIS A 72 9.33 5.78 11.27
CA HIS A 72 9.84 4.40 11.22
C HIS A 72 9.77 3.63 12.56
N ASP A 73 9.56 4.31 13.69
CA ASP A 73 9.50 3.74 15.03
C ASP A 73 8.08 3.57 15.60
N TYR A 74 7.02 3.75 14.80
CA TYR A 74 5.63 3.67 15.29
C TYR A 74 5.29 2.34 15.96
N ASP A 75 5.89 1.24 15.50
CA ASP A 75 5.70 -0.08 16.09
C ASP A 75 6.19 -0.14 17.53
N MET A 76 7.36 0.45 17.82
CA MET A 76 7.91 0.50 19.17
C MET A 76 7.00 1.29 20.12
N VAL A 77 6.48 2.44 19.65
CA VAL A 77 5.56 3.27 20.44
C VAL A 77 4.26 2.54 20.75
N LEU A 78 3.67 1.87 19.76
CA LEU A 78 2.43 1.12 19.94
C LEU A 78 2.61 -0.07 20.88
N GLU A 79 3.72 -0.81 20.75
CA GLU A 79 4.04 -1.92 21.66
C GLU A 79 4.29 -1.43 23.09
N ASP A 80 4.98 -0.30 23.26
CA ASP A 80 5.13 0.32 24.58
C ASP A 80 3.78 0.74 25.16
N CYS A 81 2.88 1.33 24.36
CA CYS A 81 1.54 1.69 24.82
C CYS A 81 0.75 0.46 25.30
N LYS A 82 0.73 -0.63 24.51
CA LYS A 82 0.07 -1.90 24.91
C LYS A 82 0.66 -2.46 26.18
N ARG A 83 1.99 -2.48 26.29
CA ARG A 83 2.71 -2.96 27.48
C ARG A 83 2.35 -2.17 28.72
N ASN A 84 2.25 -0.84 28.62
CA ASN A 84 1.80 0.02 29.72
C ASN A 84 0.38 -0.34 30.14
N LEU A 85 -0.54 -0.48 29.19
CA LEU A 85 -1.94 -0.81 29.47
C LEU A 85 -2.11 -2.18 30.13
N LEU A 86 -1.33 -3.19 29.69
CA LEU A 86 -1.28 -4.52 30.32
C LEU A 86 -0.72 -4.44 31.75
N GLN A 87 0.40 -3.73 31.95
CA GLN A 87 1.04 -3.62 33.26
C GLN A 87 0.21 -2.84 34.28
N MET A 88 -0.64 -1.92 33.81
CA MET A 88 -1.52 -1.10 34.64
C MET A 88 -2.92 -1.70 34.83
N GLY A 89 -3.15 -2.91 34.28
CA GLY A 89 -4.40 -3.66 34.45
C GLY A 89 -5.61 -3.00 33.79
N TYR A 90 -5.41 -2.38 32.62
CA TYR A 90 -6.52 -1.97 31.74
C TYR A 90 -6.81 -3.02 30.66
N LEU A 91 -5.77 -3.79 30.30
CA LEU A 91 -5.84 -4.90 29.37
C LEU A 91 -5.32 -6.17 30.05
N HIS A 92 -5.83 -7.32 29.61
CA HIS A 92 -5.39 -8.63 30.04
C HIS A 92 -5.31 -9.60 28.84
N LEU A 93 -4.36 -10.53 28.85
CA LEU A 93 -4.24 -11.59 27.84
C LEU A 93 -4.77 -12.91 28.41
N SER A 94 -5.47 -13.72 27.60
CA SER A 94 -5.85 -15.08 28.01
C SER A 94 -4.62 -15.94 28.36
N GLU A 95 -4.84 -17.03 29.10
CA GLU A 95 -3.78 -17.97 29.49
C GLU A 95 -2.99 -18.55 28.30
N ASP A 96 -3.67 -18.77 27.17
CA ASP A 96 -3.09 -19.22 25.90
C ASP A 96 -2.44 -18.08 25.08
N GLY A 97 -2.57 -16.82 25.51
CA GLY A 97 -2.09 -15.64 24.82
C GLY A 97 -2.84 -15.27 23.53
N MET A 98 -3.93 -15.98 23.19
CA MET A 98 -4.61 -15.83 21.91
C MET A 98 -5.66 -14.71 21.89
N ARG A 99 -6.09 -14.24 23.05
CA ARG A 99 -7.12 -13.20 23.18
C ARG A 99 -6.65 -12.08 24.11
N ILE A 100 -7.17 -10.89 23.83
CA ILE A 100 -7.00 -9.72 24.68
C ILE A 100 -8.36 -9.23 25.17
N PHE A 101 -8.40 -8.85 26.44
CA PHE A 101 -9.57 -8.39 27.18
C PHE A 101 -9.39 -6.94 27.59
N VAL A 102 -10.49 -6.20 27.61
CA VAL A 102 -10.54 -4.86 28.20
C VAL A 102 -11.23 -4.95 29.55
N ASP A 103 -10.47 -4.74 30.63
CA ASP A 103 -10.95 -5.03 31.98
C ASP A 103 -11.70 -3.87 32.60
N ARG A 104 -11.28 -2.63 32.32
CA ARG A 104 -11.84 -1.42 32.92
C ARG A 104 -11.53 -0.15 32.12
N PRO A 105 -12.39 0.88 32.20
CA PRO A 105 -12.14 2.18 31.56
C PRO A 105 -10.91 2.88 32.13
N LEU A 106 -10.33 3.79 31.33
CA LEU A 106 -9.25 4.67 31.76
C LEU A 106 -9.78 5.67 32.79
N ASP A 107 -9.26 5.59 34.02
CA ASP A 107 -9.65 6.39 35.20
C ASP A 107 -8.85 7.69 35.35
N PHE A 108 -8.06 8.05 34.34
CA PHE A 108 -7.28 9.29 34.29
C PHE A 108 -7.76 10.28 33.21
N LEU A 109 -8.85 9.96 32.51
CA LEU A 109 -9.44 10.83 31.49
C LEU A 109 -10.11 12.06 32.11
N LEU A 110 -10.16 13.16 31.34
CA LEU A 110 -11.01 14.31 31.67
C LEU A 110 -12.46 14.04 31.30
N GLU A 111 -13.36 14.87 31.83
CA GLU A 111 -14.79 14.82 31.53
C GLU A 111 -15.05 14.94 30.01
N GLY A 112 -15.90 14.06 29.47
CA GLY A 112 -16.25 14.01 28.04
C GLY A 112 -15.21 13.36 27.13
N GLU A 113 -14.00 13.07 27.62
CA GLU A 113 -12.97 12.44 26.78
C GLU A 113 -13.30 10.99 26.45
N HIS A 114 -13.94 10.28 27.38
CA HIS A 114 -14.36 8.90 27.15
C HIS A 114 -15.28 8.81 25.94
N GLU A 115 -16.35 9.59 25.93
CA GLU A 115 -17.33 9.66 24.86
C GLU A 115 -16.68 10.08 23.54
N ARG A 116 -15.77 11.06 23.60
CA ARG A 116 -15.02 11.53 22.42
C ARG A 116 -14.22 10.40 21.78
N TYR A 117 -13.35 9.72 22.54
CA TYR A 117 -12.52 8.65 21.98
C TYR A 117 -13.34 7.43 21.59
N LEU A 118 -14.41 7.11 22.34
CA LEU A 118 -15.32 6.04 21.99
C LEU A 118 -16.03 6.34 20.66
N SER A 119 -16.49 7.58 20.43
CA SER A 119 -17.07 8.00 19.14
C SER A 119 -16.04 7.87 18.02
N MET A 120 -14.85 8.45 18.19
CA MET A 120 -13.79 8.39 17.19
C MET A 120 -13.38 6.95 16.86
N ALA A 121 -13.29 6.08 17.86
CA ALA A 121 -12.94 4.68 17.68
C ALA A 121 -14.07 3.91 17.00
N ARG A 122 -15.34 4.19 17.33
CA ARG A 122 -16.48 3.61 16.61
C ARG A 122 -16.49 4.04 15.14
N GLU A 123 -16.30 5.32 14.85
CA GLU A 123 -16.20 5.82 13.47
C GLU A 123 -15.06 5.13 12.69
N THR A 124 -13.95 4.84 13.35
CA THR A 124 -12.74 4.30 12.69
C THR A 124 -12.76 2.77 12.57
N PHE A 125 -13.33 2.06 13.55
CA PHE A 125 -13.32 0.60 13.65
C PHE A 125 -14.73 0.01 13.61
N CYS A 126 -15.63 0.45 14.50
CA CYS A 126 -17.01 -0.03 14.57
C CYS A 126 -17.98 0.77 13.68
N LEU A 127 -17.80 0.70 12.36
CA LEU A 127 -18.89 1.11 11.48
C LEU A 127 -20.11 0.22 11.77
N PRO A 128 -21.30 0.76 12.06
CA PRO A 128 -22.49 -0.07 12.22
C PRO A 128 -22.68 -0.89 10.93
N SER A 129 -22.83 -2.21 11.10
CA SER A 129 -23.24 -3.15 10.06
C SER A 129 -24.70 -2.90 9.59
N ALA A 130 -25.09 -1.64 9.44
CA ALA A 130 -26.39 -1.18 8.97
C ALA A 130 -26.24 -0.32 7.71
N GLN A 131 -25.37 -0.78 6.83
CA GLN A 131 -25.37 -0.66 5.37
C GLN A 131 -23.97 -1.11 4.98
N ALA A 132 -23.85 -2.34 4.46
CA ALA A 132 -22.65 -2.69 3.69
C ALA A 132 -22.41 -1.48 2.75
N PRO A 133 -21.18 -0.91 2.69
CA PRO A 133 -20.90 0.14 1.73
C PRO A 133 -21.44 -0.35 0.40
N LYS A 134 -22.33 0.42 -0.25
CA LYS A 134 -22.91 0.05 -1.55
C LYS A 134 -21.73 -0.42 -2.39
N LYS A 135 -21.65 -1.74 -2.58
CA LYS A 135 -20.46 -2.37 -3.14
C LYS A 135 -20.26 -1.70 -4.47
N SER A 136 -19.16 -0.97 -4.66
CA SER A 136 -18.77 -0.63 -6.02
C SER A 136 -18.74 -1.95 -6.79
N PRO A 137 -19.43 -2.04 -7.93
CA PRO A 137 -19.24 -3.16 -8.82
C PRO A 137 -17.77 -3.08 -9.20
N GLY A 138 -16.93 -3.90 -8.56
CA GLY A 138 -15.49 -3.88 -8.77
C GLY A 138 -15.21 -4.05 -10.26
N VAL A 139 -14.07 -3.56 -10.73
CA VAL A 139 -13.71 -3.64 -12.14
C VAL A 139 -13.58 -5.12 -12.51
N PRO A 140 -14.40 -5.65 -13.44
CA PRO A 140 -14.30 -7.03 -13.86
C PRO A 140 -12.93 -7.32 -14.43
N VAL A 141 -12.39 -8.49 -14.13
CA VAL A 141 -11.12 -8.95 -14.69
C VAL A 141 -11.24 -10.34 -15.27
N ASP A 142 -10.47 -10.61 -16.31
CA ASP A 142 -10.30 -11.95 -16.88
C ASP A 142 -9.32 -12.79 -16.05
N LEU A 143 -9.57 -12.85 -14.73
CA LEU A 143 -8.85 -13.70 -13.80
C LEU A 143 -9.84 -14.64 -13.11
N ILE A 144 -9.47 -15.92 -13.04
CA ILE A 144 -10.32 -16.97 -12.46
C ILE A 144 -9.98 -17.15 -10.98
N CYS A 145 -11.03 -17.26 -10.16
CA CYS A 145 -10.93 -17.54 -8.74
C CYS A 145 -10.41 -18.96 -8.51
N PRO A 146 -9.31 -19.15 -7.77
CA PRO A 146 -8.74 -20.47 -7.53
C PRO A 146 -9.60 -21.36 -6.63
N GLU A 147 -10.52 -20.79 -5.84
CA GLU A 147 -11.37 -21.56 -4.91
C GLU A 147 -12.67 -22.07 -5.54
N CYS A 148 -13.30 -21.30 -6.42
CA CYS A 148 -14.63 -21.63 -6.95
C CYS A 148 -14.77 -21.57 -8.48
N GLY A 149 -13.70 -21.21 -9.20
CA GLY A 149 -13.72 -21.07 -10.66
C GLY A 149 -14.52 -19.86 -11.19
N GLY A 150 -15.11 -19.05 -10.31
CA GLY A 150 -15.81 -17.82 -10.70
C GLY A 150 -14.85 -16.72 -11.17
N LYS A 151 -15.38 -15.66 -11.79
CA LYS A 151 -14.56 -14.49 -12.16
C LYS A 151 -14.08 -13.73 -10.92
N MET A 152 -12.90 -13.15 -10.98
CA MET A 152 -12.42 -12.17 -10.00
C MET A 152 -12.82 -10.75 -10.43
N VAL A 153 -12.83 -9.83 -9.48
CA VAL A 153 -13.03 -8.39 -9.75
C VAL A 153 -12.05 -7.58 -8.90
N LEU A 154 -11.53 -6.48 -9.44
CA LEU A 154 -10.65 -5.55 -8.73
C LEU A 154 -11.50 -4.61 -7.85
N ARG A 155 -11.15 -4.49 -6.57
CA ARG A 155 -11.89 -3.71 -5.57
C ARG A 155 -10.95 -2.88 -4.71
N ARG A 156 -11.46 -1.78 -4.16
CA ARG A 156 -10.83 -1.05 -3.06
C ARG A 156 -11.46 -1.47 -1.73
N GLY A 157 -10.63 -1.92 -0.79
CA GLY A 157 -11.02 -2.21 0.59
C GLY A 157 -10.30 -1.30 1.59
N THR A 158 -10.55 -1.52 2.88
CA THR A 158 -9.95 -0.74 3.99
C THR A 158 -8.42 -0.79 4.03
N TYR A 159 -7.85 -1.90 3.52
CA TYR A 159 -6.41 -2.19 3.51
C TYR A 159 -5.76 -1.95 2.15
N GLY A 160 -6.47 -1.34 1.19
CA GLY A 160 -5.96 -1.07 -0.14
C GLY A 160 -6.72 -1.83 -1.23
N VAL A 161 -6.12 -1.87 -2.41
CA VAL A 161 -6.71 -2.47 -3.61
C VAL A 161 -6.39 -3.97 -3.65
N PHE A 162 -7.36 -4.79 -4.03
CA PHE A 162 -7.23 -6.24 -4.08
C PHE A 162 -8.20 -6.84 -5.10
N PHE A 163 -7.96 -8.09 -5.51
CA PHE A 163 -8.90 -8.86 -6.31
C PHE A 163 -9.78 -9.71 -5.39
N GLY A 164 -11.09 -9.64 -5.56
CA GLY A 164 -12.05 -10.45 -4.81
C GLY A 164 -12.94 -11.26 -5.74
N CYS A 165 -13.38 -12.45 -5.30
CA CYS A 165 -14.29 -13.27 -6.09
C CYS A 165 -15.63 -12.55 -6.36
N SER A 166 -16.11 -12.61 -7.60
CA SER A 166 -17.42 -12.09 -8.00
C SER A 166 -18.59 -12.79 -7.28
N HIS A 167 -18.41 -14.06 -6.86
CA HIS A 167 -19.43 -14.84 -6.13
C HIS A 167 -19.53 -14.50 -4.64
N PHE A 168 -18.82 -13.47 -4.14
CA PHE A 168 -19.00 -13.01 -2.76
C PHE A 168 -20.47 -12.62 -2.48
N PRO A 169 -21.10 -13.08 -1.39
CA PRO A 169 -20.48 -13.65 -0.18
C PRO A 169 -20.31 -15.17 -0.16
N ARG A 170 -20.76 -15.90 -1.20
CA ARG A 170 -20.67 -17.37 -1.27
C ARG A 170 -19.23 -17.86 -1.37
N CYS A 171 -18.37 -17.10 -2.06
CA CYS A 171 -16.92 -17.30 -2.10
C CYS A 171 -16.22 -16.08 -1.50
N ARG A 172 -15.33 -16.30 -0.53
CA ARG A 172 -14.58 -15.25 0.17
C ARG A 172 -13.11 -15.15 -0.27
N CYS A 173 -12.74 -15.90 -1.32
CA CYS A 173 -11.41 -15.83 -1.93
C CYS A 173 -11.04 -14.38 -2.27
N THR A 174 -9.87 -13.96 -1.80
CA THR A 174 -9.25 -12.69 -2.15
C THR A 174 -7.81 -12.93 -2.57
N MET A 175 -7.30 -12.09 -3.44
CA MET A 175 -5.92 -12.13 -3.93
C MET A 175 -5.32 -10.74 -3.83
N PRO A 176 -4.08 -10.59 -3.32
CA PRO A 176 -3.38 -9.31 -3.27
C PRO A 176 -3.26 -8.67 -4.66
N LEU A 177 -3.15 -7.34 -4.72
CA LEU A 177 -2.96 -6.62 -5.97
C LEU A 177 -1.76 -7.16 -6.75
N ALA A 178 -0.60 -7.27 -6.10
CA ALA A 178 0.63 -7.75 -6.72
C ALA A 178 0.47 -9.13 -7.38
N GLU A 179 -0.14 -10.08 -6.67
CA GLU A 179 -0.32 -11.43 -7.21
C GLU A 179 -1.29 -11.45 -8.41
N GLY A 180 -2.41 -10.73 -8.33
CA GLY A 180 -3.38 -10.71 -9.41
C GLY A 180 -2.86 -10.00 -10.65
N THR A 181 -2.16 -8.87 -10.51
CA THR A 181 -1.56 -8.16 -11.64
C THR A 181 -0.42 -8.94 -12.27
N PHE A 182 0.40 -9.64 -11.47
CA PHE A 182 1.45 -10.51 -11.99
C PHE A 182 0.89 -11.61 -12.89
N ARG A 183 -0.19 -12.29 -12.46
CA ARG A 183 -0.85 -13.33 -13.26
C ARG A 183 -1.39 -12.79 -14.59
N LEU A 184 -1.93 -11.57 -14.58
CA LEU A 184 -2.40 -10.92 -15.81
C LEU A 184 -1.25 -10.63 -16.76
N LEU A 185 -0.15 -10.06 -16.26
CA LEU A 185 1.06 -9.80 -17.04
C LEU A 185 1.61 -11.10 -17.63
N GLN A 186 1.72 -12.17 -16.83
CA GLN A 186 2.19 -13.47 -17.32
C GLN A 186 1.30 -14.07 -18.43
N THR A 187 -0.01 -13.83 -18.36
CA THR A 187 -0.97 -14.38 -19.33
C THR A 187 -1.00 -13.58 -20.62
N ASN A 188 -0.99 -12.26 -20.51
CA ASN A 188 -1.22 -11.35 -21.65
C ASN A 188 0.07 -10.73 -22.21
N GLY A 189 1.21 -10.92 -21.53
CA GLY A 189 2.48 -10.28 -21.84
C GLY A 189 2.56 -8.87 -21.27
N MET A 190 3.73 -8.25 -21.38
CA MET A 190 3.98 -6.87 -20.99
C MET A 190 4.52 -6.11 -22.18
N ALA A 191 3.90 -4.99 -22.54
CA ALA A 191 4.30 -4.24 -23.71
C ALA A 191 5.58 -3.43 -23.46
N LEU A 192 6.47 -3.43 -24.45
CA LEU A 192 7.49 -2.41 -24.60
C LEU A 192 6.89 -1.26 -25.41
N TYR A 193 6.64 -0.13 -24.73
CA TYR A 193 6.12 1.07 -25.38
C TYR A 193 7.25 1.90 -25.96
N ALA A 194 7.04 2.49 -27.15
CA ALA A 194 8.00 3.36 -27.81
C ALA A 194 7.34 4.65 -28.30
N VAL A 195 7.81 5.79 -27.80
CA VAL A 195 7.31 7.12 -28.20
C VAL A 195 8.42 7.91 -28.89
N SER A 196 8.15 8.41 -30.09
CA SER A 196 9.09 9.24 -30.86
C SER A 196 9.13 10.66 -30.29
N ARG A 197 10.31 11.14 -29.89
CA ARG A 197 10.51 12.48 -29.32
C ARG A 197 11.87 13.06 -29.73
N PRO A 198 12.03 14.40 -29.75
CA PRO A 198 13.32 15.01 -30.03
C PRO A 198 14.30 14.81 -28.87
N CYS A 199 15.56 14.51 -29.20
CA CYS A 199 16.66 14.47 -28.25
C CYS A 199 16.85 15.85 -27.62
N TRP A 200 16.88 15.92 -26.28
CA TRP A 200 17.04 17.21 -25.58
C TRP A 200 18.35 17.94 -25.92
N LYS A 201 19.38 17.20 -26.37
CA LYS A 201 20.69 17.77 -26.73
C LYS A 201 20.81 18.13 -28.21
N CYS A 202 20.51 17.19 -29.12
CA CYS A 202 20.77 17.38 -30.56
C CYS A 202 19.51 17.60 -31.40
N GLY A 203 18.32 17.53 -30.81
CA GLY A 203 17.03 17.74 -31.48
C GLY A 203 16.60 16.61 -32.41
N GLN A 204 17.43 15.61 -32.68
CA GLN A 204 17.04 14.50 -33.55
C GLN A 204 15.91 13.68 -32.94
N PRO A 205 14.95 13.22 -33.76
CA PRO A 205 13.96 12.24 -33.32
C PRO A 205 14.66 10.97 -32.83
N LEU A 206 14.29 10.50 -31.65
CA LEU A 206 14.63 9.17 -31.17
C LEU A 206 13.38 8.48 -30.63
N ARG A 207 13.38 7.15 -30.65
CA ARG A 207 12.34 6.34 -30.00
C ARG A 207 12.74 6.13 -28.54
N VAL A 208 11.96 6.69 -27.63
CA VAL A 208 12.14 6.45 -26.20
C VAL A 208 11.30 5.24 -25.81
N ARG A 209 11.95 4.21 -25.29
CA ARG A 209 11.37 2.91 -24.95
C ARG A 209 11.27 2.70 -23.45
N SER A 210 10.16 2.12 -22.97
CA SER A 210 9.99 1.68 -21.59
C SER A 210 8.80 0.73 -21.49
N TYR A 211 8.82 -0.19 -20.52
CA TYR A 211 7.60 -0.86 -20.04
C TYR A 211 6.78 0.11 -19.20
N PHE A 212 5.46 -0.06 -19.19
CA PHE A 212 4.53 0.62 -18.30
C PHE A 212 3.35 -0.32 -17.97
N PRO A 213 3.52 -1.25 -17.02
CA PRO A 213 2.51 -2.23 -16.64
C PRO A 213 1.16 -1.60 -16.29
N TYR A 214 1.14 -0.35 -15.83
CA TYR A 214 -0.08 0.43 -15.66
C TYR A 214 -0.94 0.49 -16.93
N PHE A 215 -0.36 0.83 -18.08
CA PHE A 215 -1.10 0.93 -19.35
C PHE A 215 -1.48 -0.45 -19.91
N ASP A 216 -0.66 -1.47 -19.68
CA ASP A 216 -1.03 -2.86 -19.98
C ASP A 216 -2.29 -3.27 -19.19
N LEU A 217 -2.27 -3.04 -17.87
CA LEU A 217 -3.38 -3.37 -16.99
C LEU A 217 -4.65 -2.58 -17.32
N LEU A 218 -4.57 -1.30 -17.67
CA LEU A 218 -5.75 -0.51 -18.07
C LEU A 218 -6.44 -1.04 -19.32
N GLN A 219 -5.69 -1.61 -20.27
CA GLN A 219 -6.29 -2.24 -21.45
C GLN A 219 -7.16 -3.45 -21.07
N TRP A 220 -6.79 -4.17 -20.01
CA TRP A 220 -7.52 -5.36 -19.55
C TRP A 220 -8.52 -5.05 -18.43
N LEU A 221 -8.41 -3.89 -17.80
CA LEU A 221 -9.19 -3.44 -16.65
C LEU A 221 -9.73 -2.01 -16.90
N PRO A 222 -10.61 -1.82 -17.90
CA PRO A 222 -11.16 -0.50 -18.18
C PRO A 222 -11.93 0.02 -16.96
N GLY A 223 -11.66 1.26 -16.54
CA GLY A 223 -12.25 1.85 -15.32
C GLY A 223 -11.45 1.62 -14.04
N ALA A 224 -10.24 1.04 -14.11
CA ALA A 224 -9.36 0.82 -12.97
C ALA A 224 -8.31 1.93 -12.74
N GLU A 225 -8.39 3.06 -13.44
CA GLU A 225 -7.39 4.14 -13.43
C GLU A 225 -7.08 4.60 -12.01
N GLU A 226 -8.11 4.94 -11.23
CA GLU A 226 -7.94 5.37 -9.83
C GLU A 226 -7.41 4.25 -8.91
N LEU A 227 -7.73 2.99 -9.23
CA LEU A 227 -7.30 1.84 -8.42
C LEU A 227 -5.85 1.47 -8.67
N LEU A 228 -5.35 1.71 -9.88
CA LEU A 228 -4.01 1.32 -10.32
C LEU A 228 -3.02 2.48 -10.41
N GLN A 229 -3.46 3.72 -10.17
CA GLN A 229 -2.62 4.93 -10.26
C GLN A 229 -1.22 4.80 -9.62
N PRO A 230 -1.03 4.17 -8.44
CA PRO A 230 0.32 4.01 -7.88
C PRO A 230 1.29 3.26 -8.81
N LEU A 231 0.79 2.34 -9.65
CA LEU A 231 1.59 1.54 -10.57
C LEU A 231 2.12 2.34 -11.77
N GLU A 232 1.66 3.59 -11.99
CA GLU A 232 2.18 4.48 -13.02
C GLU A 232 3.67 4.79 -12.83
N ALA A 233 4.16 4.69 -11.59
CA ALA A 233 5.57 4.84 -11.26
C ALA A 233 6.45 3.68 -11.78
N ILE A 234 5.86 2.53 -12.11
CA ILE A 234 6.60 1.35 -12.59
C ILE A 234 6.93 1.51 -14.07
N ARG A 235 8.23 1.59 -14.36
CA ARG A 235 8.79 1.82 -15.69
C ARG A 235 10.27 1.45 -15.73
N LEU A 236 10.94 1.61 -16.88
CA LEU A 236 12.36 1.35 -17.05
C LEU A 236 13.20 1.88 -15.87
N SER A 237 14.18 1.08 -15.42
CA SER A 237 15.01 1.29 -14.24
C SER A 237 14.40 0.85 -12.90
N ILE A 238 13.23 0.18 -12.90
CA ILE A 238 12.62 -0.37 -11.68
C ILE A 238 12.97 -1.85 -11.48
N PHE A 239 13.08 -2.63 -12.55
CA PHE A 239 13.29 -4.08 -12.50
C PHE A 239 14.65 -4.46 -13.13
N PRO A 240 15.69 -4.76 -12.33
CA PRO A 240 17.04 -4.98 -12.84
C PRO A 240 17.15 -6.08 -13.91
N GLN A 241 16.46 -7.22 -13.74
CA GLN A 241 16.50 -8.34 -14.69
C GLN A 241 15.88 -7.96 -16.04
N LEU A 242 14.74 -7.28 -15.98
CA LEU A 242 14.03 -6.78 -17.14
C LEU A 242 14.82 -5.67 -17.85
N ASP A 243 15.43 -4.77 -17.10
CA ASP A 243 16.25 -3.70 -17.64
C ASP A 243 17.50 -4.26 -18.34
N ALA A 244 18.13 -5.30 -17.77
CA ALA A 244 19.25 -6.02 -18.41
C ALA A 244 18.83 -6.84 -19.64
N TYR A 245 17.57 -7.32 -19.69
CA TYR A 245 17.02 -7.87 -20.92
C TYR A 245 16.90 -6.77 -21.98
N LEU A 246 16.33 -5.61 -21.64
CA LEU A 246 16.16 -4.51 -22.59
C LEU A 246 17.48 -3.93 -23.09
N GLU A 247 18.50 -3.79 -22.24
CA GLU A 247 19.85 -3.36 -22.67
C GLU A 247 20.47 -4.29 -23.72
N ARG A 248 20.20 -5.60 -23.65
CA ARG A 248 20.70 -6.57 -24.64
C ARG A 248 19.93 -6.60 -25.96
N HIS A 249 18.67 -6.16 -25.95
CA HIS A 249 17.76 -6.28 -27.10
C HIS A 249 17.39 -4.94 -27.75
N CYS A 250 17.67 -3.82 -27.07
CA CYS A 250 17.41 -2.47 -27.58
C CYS A 250 18.72 -1.70 -27.72
N ASP A 251 19.09 -1.35 -28.96
CA ASP A 251 20.35 -0.65 -29.30
C ASP A 251 20.56 0.69 -28.57
N ASN A 252 19.50 1.28 -28.01
CA ASN A 252 19.50 2.59 -27.39
C ASN A 252 19.09 2.57 -25.91
N ILE A 253 19.12 1.42 -25.23
CA ILE A 253 18.94 1.34 -23.78
C ILE A 253 20.27 0.91 -23.17
N ALA A 254 20.74 1.61 -22.14
CA ALA A 254 21.95 1.22 -21.43
C ALA A 254 21.97 1.69 -19.98
N GLU A 255 22.72 0.99 -19.13
CA GLU A 255 23.01 1.41 -17.77
C GLU A 255 23.98 2.61 -17.74
N ARG A 256 23.70 3.60 -16.87
CA ARG A 256 24.63 4.68 -16.56
C ARG A 256 24.66 4.98 -15.07
N TYR A 257 25.86 5.26 -14.56
CA TYR A 257 26.06 5.71 -13.18
C TYR A 257 25.88 7.23 -13.05
N SER A 258 24.97 7.68 -12.18
CA SER A 258 24.83 9.09 -11.83
C SER A 258 25.78 9.45 -10.68
N LYS A 259 26.84 10.20 -10.97
CA LYS A 259 27.70 10.75 -9.89
C LYS A 259 26.94 11.66 -8.93
N LYS A 260 25.94 12.40 -9.43
CA LYS A 260 25.12 13.31 -8.62
C LYS A 260 24.16 12.55 -7.70
N ALA A 261 23.58 11.46 -8.19
CA ALA A 261 22.57 10.69 -7.45
C ALA A 261 23.18 9.53 -6.64
N GLY A 262 24.40 9.10 -6.96
CA GLY A 262 25.12 8.05 -6.24
C GLY A 262 24.67 6.63 -6.58
N PHE A 263 23.93 6.43 -7.68
CA PHE A 263 23.43 5.12 -8.10
C PHE A 263 23.44 4.95 -9.63
N SER A 264 23.43 3.70 -10.08
CA SER A 264 23.22 3.32 -11.48
C SER A 264 21.74 3.23 -11.81
N TYR A 265 21.40 3.62 -13.03
CA TYR A 265 20.04 3.51 -13.57
C TYR A 265 20.10 3.23 -15.06
N VAL A 266 19.08 2.57 -15.58
CA VAL A 266 18.96 2.25 -17.01
C VAL A 266 18.15 3.33 -17.69
N ALA A 267 18.62 3.79 -18.85
CA ALA A 267 17.99 4.90 -19.57
C ALA A 267 18.14 4.76 -21.09
N ASN A 268 17.33 5.53 -21.80
CA ASN A 268 17.44 5.62 -23.25
C ASN A 268 18.61 6.54 -23.66
N LEU A 269 19.30 6.19 -24.73
CA LEU A 269 20.36 6.95 -25.36
C LEU A 269 19.88 7.51 -26.70
N CYS A 270 20.39 8.67 -27.09
CA CYS A 270 20.17 9.19 -28.44
C CYS A 270 21.09 8.47 -29.43
N PRO A 271 20.58 7.80 -30.47
CA PRO A 271 21.41 7.06 -31.43
C PRO A 271 22.39 7.91 -32.26
N ARG A 272 22.25 9.25 -32.22
CA ARG A 272 23.13 10.17 -32.95
C ARG A 272 24.26 10.74 -32.10
N CYS A 273 23.96 11.12 -30.85
CA CYS A 273 24.91 11.86 -30.01
C CYS A 273 25.24 11.15 -28.71
N ASP A 274 24.75 9.92 -28.54
CA ASP A 274 24.89 9.02 -27.39
C ASP A 274 24.50 9.66 -26.04
N MET A 275 23.81 10.79 -26.10
CA MET A 275 23.42 11.50 -24.90
C MET A 275 22.26 10.76 -24.24
N LEU A 276 22.41 10.51 -22.95
CA LEU A 276 21.38 9.92 -22.12
C LEU A 276 20.16 10.83 -22.07
N GLN A 277 19.00 10.25 -22.31
CA GLN A 277 17.70 10.87 -22.11
C GLN A 277 17.25 10.57 -20.69
N GLY A 278 17.02 11.61 -19.88
CA GLY A 278 16.81 11.47 -18.45
C GLY A 278 15.65 10.54 -18.12
N SER A 279 15.89 9.53 -17.29
CA SER A 279 14.89 8.50 -16.95
C SER A 279 13.63 9.07 -16.29
N GLN A 280 13.73 10.21 -15.60
CA GLN A 280 12.56 10.79 -14.94
C GLN A 280 11.76 11.73 -15.86
N MET A 281 12.36 12.85 -16.31
CA MET A 281 11.64 13.82 -17.14
C MET A 281 11.20 13.21 -18.47
N THR A 282 12.08 12.50 -19.17
CA THR A 282 11.76 11.94 -20.47
C THR A 282 10.66 10.88 -20.35
N LEU A 283 10.73 9.98 -19.35
CA LEU A 283 9.68 8.96 -19.18
C LEU A 283 8.37 9.54 -18.62
N ASN A 284 8.39 10.66 -17.88
CA ASN A 284 7.15 11.36 -17.51
C ASN A 284 6.42 11.88 -18.75
N GLU A 285 7.15 12.46 -19.70
CA GLU A 285 6.57 12.95 -20.94
C GLU A 285 6.09 11.81 -21.85
N VAL A 286 6.80 10.67 -21.85
CA VAL A 286 6.33 9.43 -22.50
C VAL A 286 5.03 8.95 -21.85
N CYS A 287 4.97 8.89 -20.52
CA CYS A 287 3.77 8.50 -19.78
C CYS A 287 2.58 9.40 -20.12
N ALA A 288 2.77 10.72 -20.18
CA ALA A 288 1.73 11.67 -20.57
C ALA A 288 1.21 11.43 -22.00
N ALA A 289 2.09 11.10 -22.95
CA ALA A 289 1.69 10.73 -24.31
C ALA A 289 0.87 9.43 -24.32
N LEU A 290 1.26 8.42 -23.54
CA LEU A 290 0.54 7.15 -23.42
C LEU A 290 -0.82 7.30 -22.73
N HIS A 291 -0.96 8.18 -21.73
CA HIS A 291 -2.26 8.55 -21.16
C HIS A 291 -3.19 9.13 -22.21
N THR A 292 -2.69 10.06 -23.02
CA THR A 292 -3.46 10.65 -24.13
C THR A 292 -3.90 9.56 -25.11
N ALA A 293 -2.99 8.66 -25.47
CA ALA A 293 -3.28 7.53 -26.36
C ALA A 293 -4.30 6.55 -25.77
N ALA A 294 -4.23 6.27 -24.47
CA ALA A 294 -5.19 5.42 -23.77
C ALA A 294 -6.60 6.02 -23.79
N GLN A 295 -6.72 7.34 -23.56
CA GLN A 295 -8.01 8.05 -23.63
C GLN A 295 -8.61 8.05 -25.05
N THR A 296 -7.77 8.09 -26.09
CA THR A 296 -8.22 8.06 -27.48
C THR A 296 -8.32 6.65 -28.07
N GLY A 297 -8.03 5.60 -27.30
CA GLY A 297 -8.06 4.21 -27.77
C GLY A 297 -6.98 3.87 -28.81
N THR A 298 -5.86 4.62 -28.83
CA THR A 298 -4.75 4.48 -29.79
C THR A 298 -3.47 3.94 -29.16
N LEU A 299 -3.55 3.45 -27.92
CA LEU A 299 -2.39 2.95 -27.16
C LEU A 299 -1.61 1.84 -27.89
N SER A 300 -2.30 0.98 -28.65
CA SER A 300 -1.67 -0.09 -29.43
C SER A 300 -0.68 0.40 -30.49
N GLN A 301 -0.81 1.66 -30.95
CA GLN A 301 0.13 2.26 -31.91
C GLN A 301 1.51 2.53 -31.32
N TYR A 302 1.60 2.58 -29.98
CA TYR A 302 2.85 2.80 -29.26
C TYR A 302 3.48 1.51 -28.75
N VAL A 303 2.79 0.37 -28.86
CA VAL A 303 3.36 -0.94 -28.55
C VAL A 303 4.33 -1.32 -29.66
N GLU A 304 5.61 -1.46 -29.31
CA GLU A 304 6.64 -1.87 -30.26
C GLU A 304 6.74 -3.40 -30.31
N GLU A 305 6.75 -4.05 -29.15
CA GLU A 305 6.76 -5.49 -28.99
C GLU A 305 6.25 -5.90 -27.60
N TYR A 306 6.08 -7.20 -27.36
CA TYR A 306 5.79 -7.75 -26.04
C TYR A 306 7.03 -8.43 -25.48
N ILE A 307 7.36 -8.09 -24.24
CA ILE A 307 8.54 -8.61 -23.54
C ILE A 307 8.24 -10.04 -23.05
N PRO A 308 9.12 -11.02 -23.31
CA PRO A 308 8.97 -12.36 -22.76
C PRO A 308 9.10 -12.33 -21.23
N LEU A 309 8.03 -12.69 -20.52
CA LEU A 309 7.99 -12.72 -19.05
C LEU A 309 8.36 -14.10 -18.50
N THR A 310 9.53 -14.60 -18.88
CA THR A 310 10.09 -15.82 -18.29
C THR A 310 10.64 -15.52 -16.88
N ALA A 311 10.78 -16.56 -16.06
CA ALA A 311 11.19 -16.42 -14.66
C ALA A 311 12.60 -15.81 -14.48
N ASP A 312 13.45 -15.85 -15.50
CA ASP A 312 14.79 -15.26 -15.54
C ASP A 312 14.81 -13.78 -15.99
N ILE A 313 13.69 -13.28 -16.50
CA ILE A 313 13.54 -11.88 -16.97
C ILE A 313 12.66 -11.09 -16.02
N PHE A 314 11.62 -11.72 -15.46
CA PHE A 314 10.64 -11.07 -14.62
C PHE A 314 10.14 -12.00 -13.52
N SER A 315 10.58 -11.75 -12.30
CA SER A 315 10.26 -12.59 -11.15
C SER A 315 9.01 -12.11 -10.38
N PRO A 316 8.22 -13.03 -9.79
CA PRO A 316 7.09 -12.67 -8.95
C PRO A 316 7.50 -11.92 -7.68
N GLU A 317 8.71 -12.16 -7.16
CA GLU A 317 9.28 -11.48 -6.01
C GLU A 317 9.56 -10.01 -6.30
N GLU A 318 10.29 -9.69 -7.38
CA GLU A 318 10.59 -8.29 -7.76
C GLU A 318 9.31 -7.50 -8.02
N TRP A 319 8.34 -8.11 -8.70
CA TRP A 319 7.04 -7.49 -8.92
C TRP A 319 6.31 -7.20 -7.60
N ARG A 320 6.29 -8.18 -6.69
CA ARG A 320 5.65 -8.02 -5.38
C ARG A 320 6.29 -6.89 -4.59
N ASP A 321 7.62 -6.85 -4.51
CA ASP A 321 8.35 -5.85 -3.75
C ASP A 321 8.09 -4.43 -4.30
N ALA A 322 8.08 -4.27 -5.63
CA ALA A 322 7.78 -2.98 -6.26
C ALA A 322 6.32 -2.53 -6.02
N VAL A 323 5.35 -3.44 -6.14
CA VAL A 323 3.94 -3.11 -5.89
C VAL A 323 3.70 -2.79 -4.42
N GLU A 324 4.24 -3.59 -3.50
CA GLU A 324 4.07 -3.36 -2.06
C GLU A 324 4.71 -2.03 -1.64
N TYR A 325 5.91 -1.71 -2.13
CA TYR A 325 6.56 -0.43 -1.88
C TYR A 325 5.71 0.76 -2.33
N LEU A 326 5.10 0.69 -3.52
CA LEU A 326 4.27 1.78 -4.05
C LEU A 326 2.91 1.89 -3.37
N MET A 327 2.37 0.79 -2.84
CA MET A 327 1.07 0.76 -2.16
C MET A 327 1.17 1.16 -0.68
N ASP A 328 2.38 1.19 -0.10
CA ASP A 328 2.65 1.65 1.27
C ASP A 328 2.99 3.16 1.38
N ILE A 329 3.09 3.88 0.26
CA ILE A 329 3.38 5.35 0.18
C ILE A 329 2.10 6.20 0.23
#